data_AF-A0A2M7KSP7-F1
#
_entry.id   AF-A0A2M7KSP7-F1
#
_cell.length_a   1.000
_cell.length_b   1.000
_cell.length_c   1.000
_cell.angle_alpha   90.00
_cell.angle_beta   90.00
_cell.angle_gamma   90.00
#
_symmetry.space_group_name_H-M   'P 1'
#
loop_
_entity.id
_entity.type
_entity.pdbx_description
1 polymer ?
#
loop_
_entity_poly.entity_id
_entity_poly.type
_entity_poly.pdbx_seq_one_letter_code
_entity_poly.pdbx_strand_id
1 'polypeptide(L)'
;MTSKRSKHMLWLIYLWFLSSTACQAASEPAGDSLTAYTVTTATGLTLRLPGYRGGPVYYRDRAGTWVQAQTRGDSPSTTQLTLAAADLASGATTLVLNKPEWVQLDDAEAPRVVRVQCAGSPVALQNGAAEVPALSPGQVIEVQVEDRLNRISLAGTAATLNGMPRPAGPGLTLQRDEGNPQRAVLRYVVPADLDFGRQELTFRVRDEAPVSPPAEIALSYRQFGVETDGDGGQVVFHTPAASFTCAGTMRGIFACDAIGAPAVRLALQGRGNFQHPAKLLAPPKVLVDQPDRKVVSLKPSLVFDDSGEPVQQFELELICEIRTAWPGLLVTTRLTALEDLPKSYLFWSGFMSGDYYEGSDGSRGQWHPRYGDIKPQGWIYLSPTAPDRPGAGVVSDGELSEYLGQSLLVFTKPQSLNNPRKGDATQVSWCYFPAASRDAVSAQATAVEMPRGDNE
;
A
#
# COMPACT_ATOMS: atom_id res chain seq x y z
N MET A 1 22.97 18.11 -58.63
CA MET A 1 23.89 18.84 -57.74
C MET A 1 23.80 18.22 -56.35
N THR A 2 24.89 17.54 -55.96
CA THR A 2 25.41 17.29 -54.59
C THR A 2 24.38 17.10 -53.47
N SER A 3 24.02 15.87 -53.07
CA SER A 3 24.79 14.95 -52.19
C SER A 3 25.32 15.60 -50.91
N LYS A 4 24.76 15.22 -49.76
CA LYS A 4 25.54 14.79 -48.58
C LYS A 4 24.66 14.07 -47.55
N ARG A 5 24.95 12.79 -47.37
CA ARG A 5 24.54 11.95 -46.23
C ARG A 5 25.33 12.38 -44.98
N SER A 6 24.67 12.47 -43.82
CA SER A 6 25.33 12.50 -42.52
C SER A 6 24.92 11.27 -41.73
N LYS A 7 25.92 10.47 -41.36
CA LYS A 7 25.82 9.32 -40.45
C LYS A 7 26.07 9.85 -39.04
N HIS A 8 25.14 9.63 -38.10
CA HIS A 8 25.44 9.76 -36.68
C HIS A 8 25.90 8.41 -36.15
N MET A 9 27.22 8.27 -36.01
CA MET A 9 27.90 7.17 -35.33
C MET A 9 28.25 7.66 -33.93
N LEU A 10 27.60 7.07 -32.94
CA LEU A 10 27.75 7.34 -31.51
C LEU A 10 28.90 6.46 -30.98
N TRP A 11 30.06 7.06 -30.71
CA TRP A 11 31.15 6.46 -29.91
C TRP A 11 31.98 7.60 -29.34
N LEU A 12 31.88 7.86 -28.03
CA LEU A 12 32.91 8.51 -27.21
C LEU A 12 32.36 8.66 -25.78
N ILE A 13 32.80 7.78 -24.87
CA ILE A 13 32.99 8.19 -23.47
C ILE A 13 34.47 8.02 -23.17
N TYR A 14 35.05 9.18 -22.88
CA TYR A 14 36.37 9.46 -22.34
C TYR A 14 36.60 8.76 -20.99
N LEU A 15 37.80 8.26 -20.77
CA LEU A 15 38.46 8.44 -19.47
C LEU A 15 39.97 8.64 -19.69
N TRP A 16 40.34 9.91 -19.84
CA TRP A 16 41.66 10.41 -19.50
C TRP A 16 41.73 10.55 -17.98
N PHE A 17 42.73 9.94 -17.34
CA PHE A 17 43.25 10.39 -16.05
C PHE A 17 44.77 10.48 -16.15
N LEU A 18 45.24 11.63 -16.64
CA LEU A 18 46.54 12.19 -16.28
C LEU A 18 46.24 13.36 -15.34
N SER A 19 45.92 13.02 -14.09
CA SER A 19 45.96 13.96 -12.98
C SER A 19 46.74 13.29 -11.85
N SER A 20 47.92 13.84 -11.60
CA SER A 20 48.69 13.62 -10.39
C SER A 20 47.85 14.05 -9.18
N THR A 21 47.05 13.14 -8.65
CA THR A 21 46.45 13.27 -7.33
C THR A 21 47.53 12.88 -6.33
N ALA A 22 47.98 13.82 -5.50
CA ALA A 22 48.68 13.47 -4.29
C ALA A 22 47.74 12.59 -3.47
N CYS A 23 48.03 11.30 -3.43
CA CYS A 23 47.38 10.35 -2.54
C CYS A 23 47.80 10.77 -1.13
N GLN A 24 46.92 11.49 -0.42
CA GLN A 24 47.06 11.67 1.02
C GLN A 24 47.21 10.29 1.63
N ALA A 25 48.22 10.14 2.49
CA ALA A 25 48.54 8.90 3.17
C ALA A 25 47.26 8.29 3.75
N ALA A 26 46.83 7.15 3.20
CA ALA A 26 45.82 6.31 3.82
C ALA A 26 46.33 5.98 5.22
N SER A 27 45.64 6.48 6.25
CA SER A 27 45.68 5.86 7.57
C SER A 27 45.37 4.37 7.37
N GLU A 28 46.04 3.50 8.12
CA GLU A 28 45.71 2.07 8.13
C GLU A 28 44.18 1.94 8.18
N PRO A 29 43.53 1.36 7.14
CA PRO A 29 42.15 0.99 7.30
C PRO A 29 42.14 0.02 8.48
N ALA A 30 41.48 0.42 9.58
CA ALA A 30 41.21 -0.46 10.69
C ALA A 30 40.73 -1.80 10.09
N GLY A 31 41.39 -2.91 10.43
CA GLY A 31 41.39 -4.18 9.70
C GLY A 31 40.06 -4.95 9.62
N ASP A 32 38.94 -4.25 9.66
CA ASP A 32 37.59 -4.79 9.72
C ASP A 32 36.69 -4.37 8.55
N SER A 33 37.19 -3.59 7.58
CA SER A 33 36.45 -3.23 6.36
C SER A 33 36.92 -4.02 5.14
N LEU A 34 35.96 -4.59 4.40
CA LEU A 34 36.22 -5.21 3.11
C LEU A 34 36.41 -4.13 2.04
N THR A 35 37.52 -4.20 1.31
CA THR A 35 37.75 -3.35 0.14
C THR A 35 37.66 -4.17 -1.14
N ALA A 36 36.62 -3.94 -1.94
CA ALA A 36 36.39 -4.63 -3.21
C ALA A 36 36.26 -3.66 -4.38
N TYR A 37 36.80 -4.04 -5.54
CA TYR A 37 36.76 -3.27 -6.78
C TYR A 37 36.27 -4.16 -7.92
N THR A 38 35.44 -3.62 -8.81
CA THR A 38 35.21 -4.24 -10.13
C THR A 38 36.16 -3.59 -11.12
N VAL A 39 36.94 -4.40 -11.82
CA VAL A 39 37.88 -3.92 -12.84
C VAL A 39 37.53 -4.52 -14.19
N THR A 40 37.50 -3.67 -15.21
CA THR A 40 37.21 -4.03 -16.59
C THR A 40 38.40 -3.69 -17.48
N THR A 41 38.82 -4.64 -18.32
CA THR A 41 39.98 -4.56 -19.22
C THR A 41 39.78 -5.45 -20.44
N ALA A 42 40.25 -5.03 -21.61
CA ALA A 42 40.23 -5.86 -22.83
C ALA A 42 41.43 -6.82 -22.93
N THR A 43 42.47 -6.61 -22.11
CA THR A 43 43.74 -7.35 -22.14
C THR A 43 44.18 -7.73 -20.74
N GLY A 44 45.34 -8.39 -20.62
CA GLY A 44 45.99 -8.57 -19.32
C GLY A 44 46.15 -7.22 -18.61
N LEU A 45 46.08 -7.24 -17.29
CA LEU A 45 45.99 -6.05 -16.46
C LEU A 45 47.17 -6.00 -15.50
N THR A 46 47.85 -4.87 -15.47
CA THR A 46 48.84 -4.56 -14.45
C THR A 46 48.35 -3.38 -13.63
N LEU A 47 48.04 -3.63 -12.36
CA LEU A 47 47.61 -2.61 -11.41
C LEU A 47 48.77 -2.23 -10.49
N ARG A 48 48.90 -0.93 -10.24
CA ARG A 48 49.75 -0.40 -9.19
C ARG A 48 48.85 0.17 -8.10
N LEU A 49 49.08 -0.25 -6.87
CA LEU A 49 48.31 0.13 -5.68
C LEU A 49 49.21 0.99 -4.79
N PRO A 50 49.22 2.33 -4.96
CA PRO A 50 49.99 3.23 -4.11
C PRO A 50 49.44 3.19 -2.68
N GLY A 51 50.32 3.18 -1.69
CA GLY A 51 49.96 3.14 -0.28
C GLY A 51 49.51 1.77 0.24
N TYR A 52 49.34 0.76 -0.62
CA TYR A 52 49.03 -0.60 -0.18
C TYR A 52 50.28 -1.26 0.42
N ARG A 53 50.28 -1.42 1.75
CA ARG A 53 51.45 -1.87 2.53
C ARG A 53 51.59 -3.40 2.68
N GLY A 54 50.82 -4.18 1.91
CA GLY A 54 50.86 -5.64 1.92
C GLY A 54 49.62 -6.27 2.56
N GLY A 55 49.37 -7.52 2.19
CA GLY A 55 48.16 -8.29 2.50
C GLY A 55 47.73 -9.14 1.29
N PRO A 56 46.96 -10.21 1.48
CA PRO A 56 46.53 -11.03 0.36
C PRO A 56 45.53 -10.27 -0.52
N VAL A 57 45.75 -10.34 -1.83
CA VAL A 57 44.82 -9.85 -2.86
C VAL A 57 44.16 -11.05 -3.49
N TYR A 58 42.83 -11.02 -3.60
CA TYR A 58 42.07 -12.05 -4.29
C TYR A 58 41.39 -11.46 -5.51
N TYR A 59 41.25 -12.25 -6.55
CA TYR A 59 40.46 -11.90 -7.73
C TYR A 59 39.57 -13.06 -8.13
N ARG A 60 38.45 -12.74 -8.79
CA ARG A 60 37.55 -13.75 -9.32
C ARG A 60 37.96 -14.11 -10.75
N ASP A 61 38.37 -15.35 -10.96
CA ASP A 61 38.87 -15.81 -12.24
C ASP A 61 37.73 -16.02 -13.27
N ARG A 62 38.09 -16.47 -14.48
CA ARG A 62 37.15 -16.74 -15.57
C ARG A 62 36.15 -17.85 -15.25
N ALA A 63 36.52 -18.80 -14.39
CA ALA A 63 35.63 -19.87 -13.93
C ALA A 63 34.69 -19.40 -12.80
N GLY A 64 34.85 -18.16 -12.31
CA GLY A 64 34.07 -17.62 -11.21
C GLY A 64 34.61 -17.99 -9.83
N THR A 65 35.83 -18.53 -9.75
CA THR A 65 36.48 -18.98 -8.52
C THR A 65 37.40 -17.89 -7.98
N TRP A 66 37.55 -17.81 -6.65
CA TRP A 66 38.48 -16.87 -6.04
C TRP A 66 39.91 -17.41 -6.04
N VAL A 67 40.82 -16.64 -6.61
CA VAL A 67 42.25 -16.97 -6.69
C VAL A 67 43.06 -15.88 -6.00
N GLN A 68 44.03 -16.28 -5.19
CA GLN A 68 44.98 -15.32 -4.61
C GLN A 68 45.93 -14.84 -5.69
N ALA A 69 45.96 -13.53 -5.91
CA ALA A 69 46.83 -12.91 -6.88
C ALA A 69 48.29 -12.88 -6.38
N GLN A 70 49.22 -13.02 -7.33
CA GLN A 70 50.63 -12.76 -7.04
C GLN A 70 50.88 -11.25 -7.02
N THR A 71 51.30 -10.76 -5.86
CA THR A 71 51.68 -9.35 -5.68
C THR A 71 53.20 -9.22 -5.61
N ARG A 72 53.74 -8.22 -6.30
CA ARG A 72 55.16 -7.85 -6.24
C ARG A 72 55.28 -6.46 -5.63
N GLY A 73 56.14 -6.31 -4.62
CA GLY A 73 56.52 -4.97 -4.14
C GLY A 73 57.33 -4.27 -5.22
N ASP A 74 56.78 -3.24 -5.86
CA ASP A 74 57.49 -2.41 -6.85
C ASP A 74 58.34 -1.35 -6.13
N SER A 75 57.91 -0.93 -4.93
CA SER A 75 58.63 -0.05 -4.01
C SER A 75 58.10 -0.23 -2.58
N PRO A 76 58.71 0.39 -1.55
CA PRO A 76 58.20 0.33 -0.16
C PRO A 76 56.76 0.87 0.01
N SER A 77 56.25 1.61 -0.97
CA SER A 77 54.93 2.27 -0.93
C SER A 77 54.01 1.89 -2.08
N THR A 78 54.42 1.00 -2.99
CA THR A 78 53.62 0.60 -4.15
C THR A 78 53.68 -0.90 -4.34
N THR A 79 52.50 -1.53 -4.30
CA THR A 79 52.35 -2.93 -4.66
C THR A 79 51.86 -3.05 -6.10
N GLN A 80 52.52 -3.88 -6.89
CA GLN A 80 52.14 -4.23 -8.25
C GLN A 80 51.44 -5.58 -8.27
N LEU A 81 50.37 -5.65 -9.03
CA LEU A 81 49.53 -6.83 -9.27
C LEU A 81 49.44 -7.03 -10.78
N THR A 82 49.63 -8.27 -11.26
CA THR A 82 49.41 -8.61 -12.67
C THR A 82 48.37 -9.72 -12.77
N LEU A 83 47.33 -9.50 -13.58
CA LEU A 83 46.31 -10.47 -13.93
C LEU A 83 46.44 -10.82 -15.41
N ALA A 84 46.53 -12.11 -15.75
CA ALA A 84 46.63 -12.52 -17.14
C ALA A 84 45.27 -12.41 -17.83
N ALA A 85 45.26 -12.08 -19.12
CA ALA A 85 44.01 -11.96 -19.89
C ALA A 85 43.18 -13.26 -19.89
N ALA A 86 43.86 -14.41 -19.82
CA ALA A 86 43.23 -15.72 -19.82
C ALA A 86 42.36 -15.96 -18.56
N ASP A 87 42.68 -15.28 -17.46
CA ASP A 87 42.03 -15.48 -16.17
C ASP A 87 40.82 -14.55 -15.97
N LEU A 88 40.52 -13.66 -16.92
CA LEU A 88 39.47 -12.65 -16.78
C LEU A 88 38.21 -13.03 -17.57
N ALA A 89 37.07 -13.14 -16.89
CA ALA A 89 35.79 -13.46 -17.52
C ALA A 89 35.29 -12.27 -18.36
N SER A 90 35.27 -12.40 -19.69
CA SER A 90 34.77 -11.35 -20.59
C SER A 90 35.42 -9.98 -20.37
N GLY A 91 36.68 -9.96 -19.91
CA GLY A 91 37.39 -8.73 -19.61
C GLY A 91 36.96 -8.03 -18.32
N ALA A 92 36.26 -8.68 -17.39
CA ALA A 92 35.95 -8.12 -16.09
C ALA A 92 36.31 -9.09 -14.95
N THR A 93 36.64 -8.53 -13.78
CA THR A 93 36.85 -9.30 -12.54
C THR A 93 36.54 -8.45 -11.32
N THR A 94 36.25 -9.10 -10.20
CA THR A 94 36.18 -8.47 -8.88
C THR A 94 37.49 -8.72 -8.15
N LEU A 95 38.12 -7.65 -7.67
CA LEU A 95 39.31 -7.66 -6.83
C LEU A 95 38.94 -7.39 -5.39
N VAL A 96 39.51 -8.15 -4.47
CA VAL A 96 39.39 -7.94 -3.02
C VAL A 96 40.77 -7.71 -2.45
N LEU A 97 40.97 -6.56 -1.82
CA LEU A 97 42.20 -6.21 -1.12
C LEU A 97 42.02 -6.45 0.37
N ASN A 98 43.07 -6.95 1.04
CA ASN A 98 43.09 -7.14 2.50
C ASN A 98 41.85 -7.89 3.02
N LYS A 99 41.51 -9.04 2.42
CA LYS A 99 40.34 -9.83 2.81
C LYS A 99 40.32 -10.05 4.34
N PRO A 100 39.34 -9.50 5.08
CA PRO A 100 39.21 -9.77 6.50
C PRO A 100 39.00 -11.27 6.77
N GLU A 101 39.39 -11.74 7.96
CA GLU A 101 39.28 -13.16 8.32
C GLU A 101 37.83 -13.65 8.28
N TRP A 102 36.88 -12.79 8.68
CA TRP A 102 35.46 -13.10 8.74
C TRP A 102 34.77 -13.20 7.36
N VAL A 103 35.34 -12.62 6.30
CA VAL A 103 34.72 -12.63 4.95
C VAL A 103 34.86 -14.00 4.31
N GLN A 104 33.74 -14.58 3.89
CA GLN A 104 33.69 -15.77 3.05
C GLN A 104 33.43 -15.36 1.59
N LEU A 105 34.46 -15.45 0.75
CA LEU A 105 34.40 -14.99 -0.65
C LEU A 105 33.53 -15.88 -1.54
N ASP A 106 33.54 -17.19 -1.28
CA ASP A 106 32.78 -18.18 -2.04
C ASP A 106 31.27 -18.15 -1.72
N ASP A 107 30.86 -17.27 -0.81
CA ASP A 107 29.45 -17.06 -0.54
C ASP A 107 28.75 -16.44 -1.76
N ALA A 108 27.77 -17.17 -2.26
CA ALA A 108 26.94 -16.79 -3.39
C ALA A 108 25.45 -16.80 -3.02
N GLU A 109 25.12 -17.07 -1.76
CA GLU A 109 23.74 -17.04 -1.28
C GLU A 109 23.32 -15.59 -0.99
N ALA A 110 22.05 -15.27 -1.22
CA ALA A 110 21.50 -14.02 -0.72
C ALA A 110 21.19 -14.15 0.77
N PRO A 111 21.20 -13.03 1.51
CA PRO A 111 20.63 -13.00 2.86
C PRO A 111 19.19 -13.54 2.85
N ARG A 112 18.82 -14.24 3.92
CA ARG A 112 17.48 -14.82 4.09
C ARG A 112 16.63 -13.89 4.94
N VAL A 113 15.38 -13.72 4.54
CA VAL A 113 14.39 -13.02 5.36
C VAL A 113 13.85 -14.00 6.39
N VAL A 114 14.09 -13.69 7.66
CA VAL A 114 13.68 -14.55 8.79
C VAL A 114 12.30 -14.17 9.29
N ARG A 115 11.99 -12.87 9.27
CA ARG A 115 10.74 -12.34 9.81
C ARG A 115 10.36 -11.03 9.13
N VAL A 116 9.07 -10.85 8.90
CA VAL A 116 8.47 -9.54 8.57
C VAL A 116 7.38 -9.24 9.60
N GLN A 117 7.36 -8.01 10.10
CA GLN A 117 6.30 -7.50 10.94
C GLN A 117 5.81 -6.16 10.44
N CYS A 118 4.50 -5.95 10.49
CA CYS A 118 3.86 -4.69 10.16
C CYS A 118 2.98 -4.27 11.34
N ALA A 119 3.23 -3.09 11.90
CA ALA A 119 2.56 -2.60 13.10
C ALA A 119 2.52 -3.65 14.24
N GLY A 120 3.63 -4.38 14.43
CA GLY A 120 3.77 -5.44 15.43
C GLY A 120 3.21 -6.81 15.04
N SER A 121 2.35 -6.89 14.02
CA SER A 121 1.76 -8.15 13.57
C SER A 121 2.67 -8.89 12.58
N PRO A 122 2.83 -10.22 12.70
CA PRO A 122 3.64 -11.00 11.76
C PRO A 122 3.00 -11.01 10.36
N VAL A 123 3.84 -10.94 9.33
CA VAL A 123 3.45 -11.03 7.92
C VAL A 123 4.14 -12.25 7.30
N ALA A 124 3.37 -13.08 6.60
CA ALA A 124 3.91 -14.21 5.85
C ALA A 124 4.36 -13.77 4.45
N LEU A 125 5.62 -14.03 4.11
CA LEU A 125 6.14 -13.85 2.75
C LEU A 125 5.86 -15.09 1.90
N GLN A 126 5.45 -14.87 0.66
CA GLN A 126 5.37 -15.87 -0.40
C GLN A 126 6.35 -15.47 -1.49
N ASN A 127 7.38 -16.28 -1.71
CA ASN A 127 8.41 -16.04 -2.74
C ASN A 127 9.05 -14.64 -2.66
N GLY A 128 9.31 -14.15 -1.44
CA GLY A 128 9.89 -12.82 -1.23
C GLY A 128 8.89 -11.65 -1.33
N ALA A 129 7.60 -11.92 -1.54
CA ALA A 129 6.56 -10.90 -1.61
C ALA A 129 5.47 -11.09 -0.53
N ALA A 130 4.85 -10.01 -0.09
CA ALA A 130 3.63 -10.06 0.71
C ALA A 130 2.71 -8.87 0.46
N GLU A 131 1.41 -9.13 0.54
CA GLU A 131 0.43 -8.09 0.80
C GLU A 131 0.29 -7.94 2.32
N VAL A 132 0.40 -6.71 2.82
CA VAL A 132 0.34 -6.42 4.25
C VAL A 132 -0.90 -5.56 4.54
N PRO A 133 -1.41 -5.57 5.80
CA PRO A 133 -2.58 -4.77 6.17
C PRO A 133 -2.38 -3.29 5.85
N ALA A 134 -3.47 -2.50 5.77
CA ALA A 134 -3.29 -1.06 5.62
C ALA A 134 -2.51 -0.49 6.78
N LEU A 135 -1.69 0.49 6.42
CA LEU A 135 -0.84 1.19 7.34
C LEU A 135 -1.20 2.66 7.38
N SER A 136 -1.15 3.19 8.58
CA SER A 136 -1.28 4.62 8.83
C SER A 136 0.11 5.26 8.94
N PRO A 137 0.22 6.57 8.67
CA PRO A 137 1.45 7.31 8.92
C PRO A 137 2.03 7.05 10.31
N GLY A 138 3.35 6.87 10.38
CA GLY A 138 4.08 6.59 11.61
C GLY A 138 4.10 5.12 12.03
N GLN A 139 3.30 4.24 11.43
CA GLN A 139 3.42 2.80 11.67
C GLN A 139 4.71 2.25 11.07
N VAL A 140 5.23 1.18 11.68
CA VAL A 140 6.54 0.61 11.36
C VAL A 140 6.40 -0.75 10.68
N ILE A 141 7.17 -0.93 9.61
CA ILE A 141 7.47 -2.21 9.00
C ILE A 141 8.87 -2.61 9.45
N GLU A 142 8.99 -3.78 10.07
CA GLU A 142 10.26 -4.38 10.48
C GLU A 142 10.54 -5.63 9.65
N VAL A 143 11.71 -5.69 9.03
CA VAL A 143 12.19 -6.85 8.27
C VAL A 143 13.49 -7.33 8.91
N GLN A 144 13.46 -8.54 9.46
CA GLN A 144 14.64 -9.20 9.99
C GLN A 144 15.27 -10.07 8.91
N VAL A 145 16.54 -9.82 8.66
CA VAL A 145 17.35 -10.60 7.72
C VAL A 145 18.52 -11.27 8.44
N GLU A 146 18.94 -12.40 7.90
CA GLU A 146 20.08 -13.16 8.37
C GLU A 146 20.86 -13.71 7.18
N ASP A 147 22.17 -13.59 7.24
CA ASP A 147 23.07 -14.27 6.33
C ASP A 147 23.80 -15.43 7.05
N ARG A 148 24.21 -16.45 6.31
CA ARG A 148 24.84 -17.65 6.89
C ARG A 148 26.34 -17.44 7.14
N LEU A 149 27.02 -16.70 6.28
CA LEU A 149 28.48 -16.68 6.22
C LEU A 149 29.05 -15.29 6.44
N ASN A 150 28.43 -14.25 5.89
CA ASN A 150 28.94 -12.89 5.92
C ASN A 150 28.08 -11.96 6.78
N ARG A 151 28.64 -10.79 7.10
CA ARG A 151 27.94 -9.77 7.87
C ARG A 151 26.93 -9.05 6.98
N ILE A 152 25.81 -8.56 7.53
CA ILE A 152 24.84 -7.77 6.75
C ILE A 152 25.39 -6.37 6.46
N SER A 153 25.40 -5.95 5.19
CA SER A 153 25.92 -4.64 4.79
C SER A 153 24.96 -3.50 5.13
N LEU A 154 25.40 -2.60 6.00
CA LEU A 154 24.63 -1.40 6.36
C LEU A 154 24.53 -0.41 5.19
N ALA A 155 25.59 -0.31 4.37
CA ALA A 155 25.65 0.58 3.22
C ALA A 155 25.02 -0.04 1.95
N GLY A 156 24.95 -1.37 1.87
CA GLY A 156 24.43 -2.10 0.71
C GLY A 156 22.90 -2.22 0.66
N THR A 157 22.19 -1.52 1.54
CA THR A 157 20.74 -1.56 1.63
C THR A 157 20.09 -0.45 0.82
N ALA A 158 19.09 -0.81 0.03
CA ALA A 158 18.29 0.13 -0.75
C ALA A 158 16.81 -0.16 -0.55
N ALA A 159 15.98 0.86 -0.67
CA ALA A 159 14.54 0.71 -0.74
C ALA A 159 13.97 1.54 -1.88
N THR A 160 12.87 1.07 -2.47
CA THR A 160 12.05 1.85 -3.40
C THR A 160 10.61 1.84 -2.94
N LEU A 161 9.91 2.96 -3.13
CA LEU A 161 8.48 3.09 -2.92
C LEU A 161 7.83 3.51 -4.25
N ASN A 162 6.90 2.71 -4.76
CA ASN A 162 6.30 2.85 -6.09
C ASN A 162 7.36 3.03 -7.18
N GLY A 163 8.44 2.25 -7.09
CA GLY A 163 9.60 2.33 -7.99
C GLY A 163 10.57 3.50 -7.74
N MET A 164 10.22 4.46 -6.88
CA MET A 164 11.06 5.61 -6.58
C MET A 164 12.05 5.32 -5.43
N PRO A 165 13.36 5.60 -5.58
CA PRO A 165 14.35 5.37 -4.53
C PRO A 165 14.01 6.10 -3.22
N ARG A 166 14.16 5.40 -2.09
CA ARG A 166 14.04 5.96 -0.75
C ARG A 166 15.43 5.98 -0.10
N PRO A 167 16.03 7.16 0.13
CA PRO A 167 17.32 7.23 0.80
C PRO A 167 17.21 6.76 2.25
N ALA A 168 18.32 6.25 2.79
CA ALA A 168 18.43 5.96 4.21
C ALA A 168 18.23 7.26 5.03
N GLY A 169 17.55 7.16 6.17
CA GLY A 169 17.21 8.31 7.01
C GLY A 169 16.26 7.95 8.14
N PRO A 170 15.65 8.94 8.82
CA PRO A 170 14.76 8.67 9.96
C PRO A 170 13.59 7.72 9.65
N GLY A 171 13.11 7.70 8.40
CA GLY A 171 12.04 6.81 7.94
C GLY A 171 12.50 5.47 7.37
N LEU A 172 13.80 5.24 7.21
CA LEU A 172 14.37 3.98 6.73
C LEU A 172 15.74 3.76 7.37
N THR A 173 15.78 2.85 8.33
CA THR A 173 17.01 2.50 9.07
C THR A 173 17.31 1.03 8.93
N LEU A 174 18.60 0.68 8.94
CA LEU A 174 19.07 -0.68 9.05
C LEU A 174 20.00 -0.75 10.26
N GLN A 175 19.71 -1.65 11.18
CA GLN A 175 20.52 -1.88 12.37
C GLN A 175 21.00 -3.32 12.38
N ARG A 176 22.32 -3.51 12.39
CA ARG A 176 22.95 -4.82 12.57
C ARG A 176 22.86 -5.22 14.05
N ASP A 177 22.65 -6.49 14.32
CA ASP A 177 22.70 -7.04 15.67
C ASP A 177 24.15 -7.02 16.18
N GLU A 178 24.39 -6.41 17.34
CA GLU A 178 25.71 -6.30 17.96
C GLU A 178 26.27 -7.67 18.38
N GLY A 179 25.39 -8.61 18.77
CA GLY A 179 25.77 -9.97 19.17
C GLY A 179 25.90 -10.95 18.00
N ASN A 180 25.32 -10.62 16.85
CA ASN A 180 25.43 -11.42 15.63
C ASN A 180 25.47 -10.51 14.39
N PRO A 181 26.66 -10.18 13.85
CA PRO A 181 26.77 -9.25 12.74
C PRO A 181 26.23 -9.80 11.41
N GLN A 182 25.89 -11.08 11.34
CA GLN A 182 25.20 -11.72 10.21
C GLN A 182 23.69 -11.50 10.26
N ARG A 183 23.17 -10.85 11.30
CA ARG A 183 21.75 -10.48 11.43
C ARG A 183 21.58 -8.97 11.42
N ALA A 184 20.47 -8.52 10.83
CA ALA A 184 20.07 -7.12 10.89
C ALA A 184 18.55 -6.98 10.88
N VAL A 185 18.10 -5.84 11.39
CA VAL A 185 16.70 -5.42 11.36
C VAL A 185 16.61 -4.13 10.54
N LEU A 186 15.89 -4.23 9.43
CA LEU A 186 15.48 -3.09 8.63
C LEU A 186 14.16 -2.55 9.20
N ARG A 187 14.09 -1.24 9.43
CA ARG A 187 12.88 -0.54 9.90
C ARG A 187 12.50 0.53 8.91
N TYR A 188 11.26 0.48 8.44
CA TYR A 188 10.64 1.50 7.61
C TYR A 188 9.45 2.11 8.34
N VAL A 189 9.44 3.43 8.50
CA VAL A 189 8.34 4.19 9.09
C VAL A 189 7.50 4.75 7.95
N VAL A 190 6.21 4.41 7.92
CA VAL A 190 5.29 4.89 6.89
C VAL A 190 5.22 6.42 6.94
N PRO A 191 5.65 7.13 5.88
CA PRO A 191 5.64 8.58 5.85
C PRO A 191 4.21 9.15 5.85
N ALA A 192 4.05 10.36 6.38
CA ALA A 192 2.76 11.05 6.42
C ALA A 192 2.40 11.77 5.11
N ASP A 193 3.40 12.04 4.28
CA ASP A 193 3.31 12.76 3.01
C ASP A 193 3.09 11.84 1.80
N LEU A 194 2.83 10.55 2.04
CA LEU A 194 2.49 9.63 0.97
C LEU A 194 1.03 9.80 0.54
N ASP A 195 0.80 9.61 -0.76
CA ASP A 195 -0.54 9.53 -1.32
C ASP A 195 -1.32 8.37 -0.70
N PHE A 196 -2.63 8.55 -0.54
CA PHE A 196 -3.46 7.47 -0.04
C PHE A 196 -3.62 6.34 -1.07
N GLY A 197 -4.08 5.17 -0.60
CA GLY A 197 -4.29 4.01 -1.48
C GLY A 197 -3.08 3.07 -1.56
N ARG A 198 -2.97 2.33 -2.67
CA ARG A 198 -2.03 1.20 -2.77
C ARG A 198 -0.59 1.69 -2.96
N GLN A 199 0.31 1.14 -2.17
CA GLN A 199 1.74 1.40 -2.13
C GLN A 199 2.51 0.11 -2.41
N GLU A 200 3.63 0.22 -3.10
CA GLU A 200 4.56 -0.88 -3.40
C GLU A 200 5.94 -0.53 -2.85
N LEU A 201 6.39 -1.25 -1.83
CA LEU A 201 7.66 -1.04 -1.15
C LEU A 201 8.58 -2.22 -1.41
N THR A 202 9.72 -1.98 -2.04
CA THR A 202 10.74 -3.02 -2.27
C THR A 202 11.98 -2.72 -1.47
N PHE A 203 12.43 -3.67 -0.65
CA PHE A 203 13.73 -3.63 0.02
C PHE A 203 14.73 -4.50 -0.71
N ARG A 204 15.97 -4.03 -0.80
CA ARG A 204 17.13 -4.80 -1.24
C ARG A 204 18.17 -4.75 -0.14
N VAL A 205 18.49 -5.90 0.43
CA VAL A 205 19.49 -6.02 1.50
C VAL A 205 20.62 -6.92 1.03
N ARG A 206 21.85 -6.45 1.20
CA ARG A 206 23.07 -7.19 0.86
C ARG A 206 23.80 -7.60 2.13
N ASP A 207 24.54 -8.68 2.05
CA ASP A 207 25.64 -8.93 2.97
C ASP A 207 26.90 -8.19 2.49
N GLU A 208 28.01 -8.41 3.17
CA GLU A 208 29.32 -7.88 2.83
C GLU A 208 30.12 -8.86 1.95
N ALA A 209 29.50 -9.88 1.33
CA ALA A 209 30.18 -10.66 0.30
C ALA A 209 30.35 -9.81 -0.98
N PRO A 210 31.48 -9.92 -1.70
CA PRO A 210 31.74 -9.04 -2.85
C PRO A 210 30.79 -9.28 -4.04
N VAL A 211 30.18 -10.46 -4.15
CA VAL A 211 29.48 -10.93 -5.36
C VAL A 211 28.14 -11.62 -5.10
N SER A 212 27.68 -11.66 -3.85
CA SER A 212 26.38 -12.21 -3.50
C SER A 212 25.24 -11.37 -4.11
N PRO A 213 24.14 -12.01 -4.53
CA PRO A 213 22.93 -11.28 -4.87
C PRO A 213 22.27 -10.70 -3.62
N PRO A 214 21.58 -9.54 -3.72
CA PRO A 214 20.79 -9.03 -2.62
C PRO A 214 19.58 -9.92 -2.35
N ALA A 215 19.14 -9.94 -1.09
CA ALA A 215 17.78 -10.33 -0.73
C ALA A 215 16.82 -9.24 -1.23
N GLU A 216 15.79 -9.62 -1.99
CA GLU A 216 14.73 -8.72 -2.43
C GLU A 216 13.42 -9.04 -1.69
N ILE A 217 12.84 -8.04 -1.03
CA ILE A 217 11.57 -8.15 -0.33
C ILE A 217 10.59 -7.17 -0.94
N ALA A 218 9.49 -7.65 -1.51
CA ALA A 218 8.45 -6.81 -2.09
C ALA A 218 7.19 -6.81 -1.20
N LEU A 219 6.82 -5.65 -0.66
CA LEU A 219 5.63 -5.49 0.16
C LEU A 219 4.63 -4.59 -0.57
N SER A 220 3.37 -4.99 -0.60
CA SER A 220 2.27 -4.13 -1.02
C SER A 220 1.38 -3.82 0.17
N TYR A 221 1.04 -2.56 0.38
CA TYR A 221 0.12 -2.13 1.44
C TYR A 221 -0.82 -1.04 0.93
N ARG A 222 -1.89 -0.77 1.67
CA ARG A 222 -2.72 0.41 1.44
C ARG A 222 -2.45 1.45 2.53
N GLN A 223 -2.37 2.72 2.17
CA GLN A 223 -2.32 3.78 3.15
C GLN A 223 -3.72 4.18 3.60
N PHE A 224 -3.96 4.09 4.90
CA PHE A 224 -5.22 4.43 5.52
C PHE A 224 -5.42 5.96 5.58
N GLY A 225 -6.61 6.44 5.21
CA GLY A 225 -6.96 7.85 5.35
C GLY A 225 -8.06 8.32 4.42
N VAL A 226 -8.19 9.65 4.28
CA VAL A 226 -9.20 10.29 3.44
C VAL A 226 -8.54 11.27 2.49
N GLU A 227 -8.83 11.12 1.20
CA GLU A 227 -8.43 12.03 0.15
C GLU A 227 -9.61 12.90 -0.26
N THR A 228 -9.38 14.19 -0.51
CA THR A 228 -10.34 15.10 -1.13
C THR A 228 -9.68 15.75 -2.33
N ASP A 229 -10.35 15.80 -3.48
CA ASP A 229 -9.91 16.71 -4.53
C ASP A 229 -10.03 18.15 -3.99
N GLY A 230 -9.08 19.04 -4.26
CA GLY A 230 -8.99 20.34 -3.59
C GLY A 230 -10.24 21.23 -3.73
N ASP A 231 -11.11 20.92 -4.68
CA ASP A 231 -12.39 21.59 -4.95
C ASP A 231 -13.59 20.98 -4.19
N GLY A 232 -13.37 19.89 -3.43
CA GLY A 232 -14.40 19.19 -2.66
C GLY A 232 -15.46 18.49 -3.53
N GLY A 233 -15.13 18.23 -4.79
CA GLY A 233 -15.93 17.48 -5.76
C GLY A 233 -15.76 15.97 -5.65
N GLN A 234 -14.81 15.45 -4.89
CA GLN A 234 -14.64 14.01 -4.67
C GLN A 234 -14.03 13.75 -3.31
N VAL A 235 -14.52 12.71 -2.62
CA VAL A 235 -13.94 12.21 -1.36
C VAL A 235 -13.65 10.74 -1.52
N VAL A 236 -12.44 10.30 -1.20
CA VAL A 236 -12.05 8.89 -1.22
C VAL A 236 -11.65 8.44 0.17
N PHE A 237 -12.29 7.39 0.66
CA PHE A 237 -12.02 6.80 1.97
C PHE A 237 -11.20 5.52 1.78
N HIS A 238 -9.97 5.50 2.28
CA HIS A 238 -9.04 4.38 2.13
C HIS A 238 -8.97 3.54 3.39
N THR A 239 -9.37 2.27 3.26
CA THR A 239 -9.41 1.28 4.34
C THR A 239 -8.36 0.17 4.09
N PRO A 240 -8.14 -0.74 5.06
CA PRO A 240 -7.34 -1.95 4.85
C PRO A 240 -7.71 -2.78 3.62
N ALA A 241 -8.99 -2.87 3.27
CA ALA A 241 -9.44 -3.79 2.23
C ALA A 241 -9.85 -3.11 0.92
N ALA A 242 -10.23 -1.83 0.96
CA ALA A 242 -10.80 -1.14 -0.18
C ALA A 242 -10.69 0.38 -0.08
N SER A 243 -10.89 1.04 -1.22
CA SER A 243 -11.17 2.47 -1.32
C SER A 243 -12.66 2.68 -1.63
N PHE A 244 -13.29 3.62 -0.93
CA PHE A 244 -14.68 4.01 -1.14
C PHE A 244 -14.72 5.44 -1.69
N THR A 245 -15.22 5.59 -2.91
CA THR A 245 -15.24 6.88 -3.60
C THR A 245 -16.63 7.50 -3.56
N CYS A 246 -16.69 8.72 -3.05
CA CYS A 246 -17.81 9.63 -3.13
C CYS A 246 -17.61 10.66 -4.23
N ALA A 247 -18.28 10.44 -5.37
CA ALA A 247 -18.23 11.35 -6.51
C ALA A 247 -19.14 12.57 -6.30
N GLY A 248 -18.69 13.74 -6.72
CA GLY A 248 -19.38 15.02 -6.47
C GLY A 248 -20.70 15.20 -7.21
N THR A 249 -20.99 14.35 -8.20
CA THR A 249 -22.30 14.31 -8.85
C THR A 249 -23.34 13.54 -8.02
N MET A 250 -22.92 12.86 -6.93
CA MET A 250 -23.72 12.18 -5.88
C MET A 250 -24.84 11.24 -6.36
N ARG A 251 -25.03 11.03 -7.67
CA ARG A 251 -25.99 10.10 -8.28
C ARG A 251 -25.60 8.63 -8.09
N GLY A 252 -24.34 8.39 -7.73
CA GLY A 252 -23.80 7.15 -7.18
C GLY A 252 -22.84 7.55 -6.07
N ILE A 253 -23.29 7.42 -4.82
CA ILE A 253 -22.65 8.09 -3.68
C ILE A 253 -21.41 7.34 -3.21
N PHE A 254 -21.41 6.01 -3.14
CA PHE A 254 -20.21 5.28 -2.71
C PHE A 254 -19.92 4.12 -3.65
N ALA A 255 -18.81 4.22 -4.39
CA ALA A 255 -18.25 3.11 -5.17
C ALA A 255 -17.12 2.44 -4.39
N CYS A 256 -17.08 1.10 -4.35
CA CYS A 256 -16.02 0.34 -3.70
C CYS A 256 -15.14 -0.33 -4.77
N ASP A 257 -13.84 -0.02 -4.79
CA ASP A 257 -12.90 -0.51 -5.79
C ASP A 257 -12.75 -2.05 -5.77
N ALA A 258 -12.74 -2.65 -4.59
CA ALA A 258 -12.52 -4.08 -4.41
C ALA A 258 -13.69 -4.95 -4.91
N ILE A 259 -14.93 -4.50 -4.70
CA ILE A 259 -16.14 -5.22 -5.10
C ILE A 259 -16.43 -4.96 -6.57
N GLY A 260 -16.20 -3.71 -7.01
CA GLY A 260 -16.44 -3.24 -8.37
C GLY A 260 -17.89 -3.41 -8.85
N ALA A 261 -18.83 -3.40 -7.89
CA ALA A 261 -20.26 -3.22 -8.11
C ALA A 261 -20.60 -1.74 -8.39
N PRO A 262 -21.78 -1.43 -8.98
CA PRO A 262 -22.23 -0.06 -9.12
C PRO A 262 -22.32 0.66 -7.77
N ALA A 263 -22.11 1.97 -7.78
CA ALA A 263 -22.13 2.78 -6.56
C ALA A 263 -23.47 2.70 -5.82
N VAL A 264 -23.42 2.67 -4.49
CA VAL A 264 -24.59 2.75 -3.61
C VAL A 264 -25.20 4.15 -3.72
N ARG A 265 -26.53 4.25 -3.79
CA ARG A 265 -27.29 5.50 -3.92
C ARG A 265 -28.14 5.73 -2.67
N LEU A 266 -28.43 7.00 -2.42
CA LEU A 266 -29.43 7.41 -1.44
C LEU A 266 -30.66 7.91 -2.20
N ALA A 267 -31.83 7.50 -1.72
CA ALA A 267 -33.10 7.98 -2.22
C ALA A 267 -33.99 8.37 -1.05
N LEU A 268 -34.70 9.47 -1.23
CA LEU A 268 -35.73 9.96 -0.34
C LEU A 268 -37.01 10.05 -1.13
N GLN A 269 -38.08 9.42 -0.66
CA GLN A 269 -39.39 9.53 -1.26
C GLN A 269 -40.28 10.44 -0.42
N GLY A 270 -40.76 11.53 -1.01
CA GLY A 270 -41.67 12.48 -0.38
C GLY A 270 -42.71 12.98 -1.38
N ARG A 271 -43.98 13.07 -0.97
CA ARG A 271 -45.11 13.48 -1.84
C ARG A 271 -45.24 12.67 -3.15
N GLY A 272 -44.79 11.41 -3.14
CA GLY A 272 -44.83 10.52 -4.31
C GLY A 272 -43.66 10.67 -5.28
N ASN A 273 -42.74 11.62 -5.07
CA ASN A 273 -41.57 11.84 -5.90
C ASN A 273 -40.28 11.35 -5.21
N PHE A 274 -39.31 10.90 -6.02
CA PHE A 274 -37.98 10.54 -5.55
C PHE A 274 -37.04 11.74 -5.59
N GLN A 275 -36.27 11.88 -4.52
CA GLN A 275 -35.26 12.90 -4.31
C GLN A 275 -33.91 12.23 -4.11
N HIS A 276 -32.87 12.80 -4.71
CA HIS A 276 -31.52 12.25 -4.68
C HIS A 276 -30.49 13.33 -4.33
N PRO A 277 -29.41 12.95 -3.65
CA PRO A 277 -28.22 13.79 -3.56
C PRO A 277 -27.67 14.15 -4.95
N ALA A 278 -27.38 15.42 -5.18
CA ALA A 278 -26.87 15.90 -6.47
C ALA A 278 -25.45 16.45 -6.42
N LYS A 279 -25.11 17.21 -5.37
CA LYS A 279 -23.76 17.76 -5.15
C LYS A 279 -23.54 18.08 -3.68
N LEU A 280 -22.29 18.27 -3.29
CA LEU A 280 -21.97 18.80 -1.97
C LEU A 280 -22.26 20.31 -1.90
N LEU A 281 -22.88 20.75 -0.81
CA LEU A 281 -23.18 22.16 -0.51
C LEU A 281 -22.00 22.89 0.12
N ALA A 282 -21.05 22.15 0.68
CA ALA A 282 -19.84 22.65 1.31
C ALA A 282 -18.71 21.62 1.17
N PRO A 283 -17.44 22.05 1.27
CA PRO A 283 -16.31 21.13 1.33
C PRO A 283 -16.48 20.09 2.46
N PRO A 284 -15.97 18.87 2.28
CA PRO A 284 -15.97 17.84 3.32
C PRO A 284 -15.37 18.35 4.63
N LYS A 285 -16.05 18.10 5.75
CA LYS A 285 -15.58 18.50 7.07
C LYS A 285 -15.01 17.30 7.82
N VAL A 286 -13.70 17.29 8.05
CA VAL A 286 -13.07 16.28 8.90
C VAL A 286 -13.46 16.54 10.36
N LEU A 287 -14.18 15.59 10.95
CA LEU A 287 -14.64 15.63 12.34
C LEU A 287 -13.65 14.92 13.29
N VAL A 288 -13.03 13.84 12.83
CA VAL A 288 -12.02 13.07 13.56
C VAL A 288 -10.90 12.69 12.61
N ASP A 289 -9.66 12.96 13.00
CA ASP A 289 -8.45 12.62 12.25
C ASP A 289 -7.43 11.92 13.17
N GLN A 290 -7.64 10.62 13.39
CA GLN A 290 -6.78 9.77 14.22
C GLN A 290 -6.07 8.72 13.36
N PRO A 291 -4.91 8.18 13.76
CA PRO A 291 -4.18 7.19 12.96
C PRO A 291 -5.03 5.96 12.59
N ASP A 292 -5.93 5.53 13.45
CA ASP A 292 -6.77 4.33 13.30
C ASP A 292 -8.24 4.61 12.99
N ARG A 293 -8.64 5.90 12.94
CA ARG A 293 -10.03 6.33 12.77
C ARG A 293 -10.13 7.67 12.05
N LYS A 294 -10.92 7.72 10.98
CA LYS A 294 -11.30 8.97 10.30
C LYS A 294 -12.81 9.11 10.30
N VAL A 295 -13.29 10.32 10.59
CA VAL A 295 -14.73 10.66 10.49
C VAL A 295 -14.87 11.96 9.70
N VAL A 296 -15.71 11.94 8.67
CA VAL A 296 -15.94 13.07 7.77
C VAL A 296 -17.44 13.32 7.63
N SER A 297 -17.85 14.58 7.78
CA SER A 297 -19.22 15.04 7.48
C SER A 297 -19.28 15.59 6.06
N LEU A 298 -20.28 15.13 5.31
CA LEU A 298 -20.63 15.58 3.97
C LEU A 298 -22.06 16.14 4.01
N LYS A 299 -22.26 17.34 3.44
CA LYS A 299 -23.57 17.99 3.35
C LYS A 299 -24.05 18.07 1.91
N PRO A 300 -24.76 17.07 1.39
CA PRO A 300 -25.29 17.11 0.03
C PRO A 300 -26.54 18.00 -0.12
N SER A 301 -26.77 18.50 -1.33
CA SER A 301 -28.05 19.06 -1.77
C SER A 301 -28.98 17.95 -2.26
N LEU A 302 -30.29 18.15 -2.14
CA LEU A 302 -31.31 17.26 -2.70
C LEU A 302 -31.91 17.86 -3.99
N VAL A 303 -32.18 17.01 -4.98
CA VAL A 303 -32.92 17.35 -6.21
C VAL A 303 -33.97 16.29 -6.51
N PHE A 304 -35.00 16.64 -7.27
CA PHE A 304 -35.93 15.64 -7.84
C PHE A 304 -35.29 14.89 -9.03
N ASP A 305 -35.58 13.59 -9.15
CA ASP A 305 -34.98 12.71 -10.18
C ASP A 305 -35.26 13.21 -11.61
N ASP A 306 -36.49 13.63 -11.89
CA ASP A 306 -36.95 13.96 -13.25
C ASP A 306 -36.61 15.37 -13.72
N SER A 307 -36.36 16.31 -12.81
CA SER A 307 -36.19 17.73 -13.16
C SER A 307 -34.82 18.30 -12.80
N GLY A 308 -34.08 17.69 -11.88
CA GLY A 308 -32.84 18.25 -11.35
C GLY A 308 -33.05 19.52 -10.50
N GLU A 309 -34.30 19.90 -10.24
CA GLU A 309 -34.64 21.08 -9.45
C GLU A 309 -34.29 20.86 -7.97
N PRO A 310 -33.66 21.84 -7.31
CA PRO A 310 -33.33 21.76 -5.88
C PRO A 310 -34.56 21.58 -5.00
N VAL A 311 -34.42 20.77 -3.96
CA VAL A 311 -35.45 20.55 -2.93
C VAL A 311 -34.96 21.08 -1.59
N GLN A 312 -35.78 21.87 -0.90
CA GLN A 312 -35.49 22.46 0.42
C GLN A 312 -36.37 21.90 1.53
N GLN A 313 -36.91 20.69 1.35
CA GLN A 313 -37.79 20.05 2.33
C GLN A 313 -37.02 19.43 3.49
N PHE A 314 -35.77 19.04 3.24
CA PHE A 314 -34.91 18.41 4.22
C PHE A 314 -33.50 18.97 4.18
N GLU A 315 -32.85 19.00 5.34
CA GLU A 315 -31.39 19.06 5.43
C GLU A 315 -30.86 17.63 5.54
N LEU A 316 -29.83 17.32 4.75
CA LEU A 316 -29.19 16.01 4.70
C LEU A 316 -27.71 16.15 5.11
N GLU A 317 -27.29 15.32 6.06
CA GLU A 317 -25.90 15.17 6.47
C GLU A 317 -25.50 13.69 6.42
N LEU A 318 -24.36 13.41 5.78
CA LEU A 318 -23.75 12.08 5.77
C LEU A 318 -22.49 12.13 6.64
N ILE A 319 -22.47 11.35 7.71
CA ILE A 319 -21.30 11.16 8.57
C ILE A 319 -20.67 9.83 8.17
N CYS A 320 -19.50 9.92 7.54
CA CYS A 320 -18.76 8.80 6.99
C CYS A 320 -17.58 8.47 7.91
N GLU A 321 -17.47 7.22 8.32
CA GLU A 321 -16.42 6.74 9.22
C GLU A 321 -15.69 5.56 8.60
N ILE A 322 -14.36 5.55 8.76
CA ILE A 322 -13.48 4.41 8.46
C ILE A 322 -12.58 4.14 9.67
N ARG A 323 -12.25 2.87 9.89
CA ARG A 323 -11.27 2.44 10.91
C ARG A 323 -10.28 1.43 10.34
N THR A 324 -9.14 1.27 10.99
CA THR A 324 -8.21 0.17 10.69
C THR A 324 -8.69 -1.17 11.27
N ALA A 325 -9.55 -1.13 12.29
CA ALA A 325 -10.09 -2.32 12.97
C ALA A 325 -11.10 -3.12 12.14
N TRP A 326 -11.73 -2.51 11.13
CA TRP A 326 -12.70 -3.18 10.25
C TRP A 326 -12.61 -2.61 8.82
N PRO A 327 -12.87 -3.44 7.78
CA PRO A 327 -12.47 -3.16 6.39
C PRO A 327 -13.45 -2.31 5.57
N GLY A 328 -14.28 -1.49 6.20
CA GLY A 328 -15.47 -0.90 5.56
C GLY A 328 -15.58 0.60 5.61
N LEU A 329 -16.68 1.08 5.02
CA LEU A 329 -17.21 2.42 5.21
C LEU A 329 -18.52 2.35 6.01
N LEU A 330 -18.55 2.99 7.18
CA LEU A 330 -19.75 3.21 7.98
C LEU A 330 -20.32 4.57 7.59
N VAL A 331 -21.57 4.58 7.14
CA VAL A 331 -22.29 5.78 6.75
C VAL A 331 -23.48 5.96 7.69
N THR A 332 -23.51 7.11 8.34
CA THR A 332 -24.66 7.56 9.13
C THR A 332 -25.32 8.71 8.41
N THR A 333 -26.57 8.50 8.02
CA THR A 333 -27.37 9.51 7.33
C THR A 333 -28.29 10.17 8.33
N ARG A 334 -28.17 11.49 8.48
CA ARG A 334 -29.07 12.32 9.27
C ARG A 334 -29.92 13.16 8.33
N LEU A 335 -31.22 13.09 8.54
CA LEU A 335 -32.20 13.83 7.75
C LEU A 335 -33.06 14.65 8.70
N THR A 336 -33.09 15.97 8.53
CA THR A 336 -33.89 16.90 9.34
C THR A 336 -34.95 17.55 8.47
N ALA A 337 -36.21 17.47 8.86
CA ALA A 337 -37.31 18.12 8.14
C ALA A 337 -37.26 19.65 8.33
N LEU A 338 -37.31 20.40 7.23
CA LEU A 338 -37.29 21.87 7.24
C LEU A 338 -38.70 22.49 7.22
N GLU A 339 -39.71 21.68 6.90
CA GLU A 339 -41.14 22.00 6.91
C GLU A 339 -41.94 20.79 7.39
N ASP A 340 -43.24 20.97 7.63
CA ASP A 340 -44.15 19.85 7.91
C ASP A 340 -44.41 19.08 6.60
N LEU A 341 -44.18 17.78 6.64
CA LEU A 341 -44.21 16.94 5.45
C LEU A 341 -45.19 15.77 5.61
N PRO A 342 -45.74 15.25 4.51
CA PRO A 342 -46.49 14.01 4.55
C PRO A 342 -45.54 12.81 4.78
N LYS A 343 -46.13 11.63 4.91
CA LYS A 343 -45.40 10.36 4.97
C LYS A 343 -44.26 10.30 3.95
N SER A 344 -43.05 10.05 4.44
CA SER A 344 -41.82 10.02 3.65
C SER A 344 -41.00 8.76 3.94
N TYR A 345 -40.15 8.34 3.00
CA TYR A 345 -39.27 7.18 3.14
C TYR A 345 -37.83 7.58 2.85
N LEU A 346 -36.90 7.18 3.71
CA LEU A 346 -35.47 7.33 3.47
C LEU A 346 -34.88 5.93 3.32
N PHE A 347 -34.19 5.69 2.21
CA PHE A 347 -33.52 4.42 2.00
C PHE A 347 -32.25 4.56 1.17
N TRP A 348 -31.26 3.77 1.54
CA TRP A 348 -30.13 3.50 0.67
C TRP A 348 -30.50 2.38 -0.27
N SER A 349 -30.25 2.60 -1.56
CA SER A 349 -30.40 1.61 -2.61
C SER A 349 -29.13 1.62 -3.43
N GLY A 350 -28.46 0.49 -3.54
CA GLY A 350 -27.48 0.29 -4.59
C GLY A 350 -27.96 -0.85 -5.43
N PHE A 351 -27.42 -0.99 -6.64
CA PHE A 351 -27.20 -2.32 -7.19
C PHE A 351 -26.14 -3.04 -6.34
N MET A 352 -26.38 -3.10 -5.02
CA MET A 352 -25.78 -3.99 -4.05
C MET A 352 -26.34 -5.35 -4.40
N SER A 353 -25.85 -5.87 -5.53
CA SER A 353 -26.27 -7.10 -6.14
C SER A 353 -25.17 -8.13 -5.92
N GLY A 354 -25.63 -9.36 -5.76
CA GLY A 354 -24.83 -10.56 -5.94
C GLY A 354 -25.67 -11.53 -6.74
N ASP A 355 -25.12 -12.66 -7.14
CA ASP A 355 -25.94 -13.75 -7.67
C ASP A 355 -26.95 -14.28 -6.62
N TYR A 356 -26.62 -14.13 -5.34
CA TYR A 356 -27.46 -14.45 -4.20
C TYR A 356 -27.05 -13.64 -2.96
N TYR A 357 -27.85 -13.76 -1.90
CA TYR A 357 -27.50 -13.22 -0.59
C TYR A 357 -27.62 -14.28 0.51
N GLU A 358 -26.90 -14.09 1.62
CA GLU A 358 -26.98 -14.94 2.80
C GLU A 358 -27.16 -14.09 4.07
N GLY A 359 -28.16 -14.43 4.87
CA GLY A 359 -28.51 -13.74 6.10
C GLY A 359 -27.74 -14.22 7.33
N SER A 360 -27.91 -13.49 8.42
CA SER A 360 -27.27 -13.79 9.70
C SER A 360 -27.70 -15.12 10.32
N ASP A 361 -28.89 -15.64 9.99
CA ASP A 361 -29.37 -16.97 10.38
C ASP A 361 -28.88 -18.11 9.48
N GLY A 362 -28.11 -17.80 8.43
CA GLY A 362 -27.68 -18.78 7.45
C GLY A 362 -28.70 -19.09 6.36
N SER A 363 -29.82 -18.36 6.32
CA SER A 363 -30.72 -18.40 5.18
C SER A 363 -30.02 -17.87 3.94
N ARG A 364 -30.23 -18.53 2.80
CA ARG A 364 -29.77 -18.08 1.49
C ARG A 364 -30.97 -17.71 0.65
N GLY A 365 -31.00 -16.46 0.19
CA GLY A 365 -32.06 -15.95 -0.67
C GLY A 365 -31.61 -15.78 -2.12
N GLN A 366 -32.56 -15.99 -3.03
CA GLN A 366 -32.43 -15.56 -4.42
C GLN A 366 -33.29 -14.32 -4.61
N TRP A 367 -32.83 -13.38 -5.43
CA TRP A 367 -33.58 -12.15 -5.67
C TRP A 367 -34.96 -12.41 -6.27
N HIS A 368 -35.96 -11.68 -5.80
CA HIS A 368 -37.32 -11.76 -6.31
C HIS A 368 -37.69 -10.48 -7.08
N PRO A 369 -38.52 -10.58 -8.14
CA PRO A 369 -38.97 -9.42 -8.92
C PRO A 369 -40.01 -8.56 -8.16
N ARG A 370 -40.10 -8.67 -6.84
CA ARG A 370 -41.07 -7.99 -5.98
C ARG A 370 -40.37 -7.48 -4.73
N TYR A 371 -40.90 -6.41 -4.14
CA TYR A 371 -40.48 -5.97 -2.82
C TYR A 371 -40.76 -7.05 -1.78
N GLY A 372 -39.77 -7.31 -0.92
CA GLY A 372 -39.88 -8.27 0.17
C GLY A 372 -38.91 -7.92 1.29
N ASP A 373 -39.34 -8.08 2.53
CA ASP A 373 -38.46 -7.90 3.69
C ASP A 373 -37.49 -9.07 3.81
N ILE A 374 -36.22 -8.78 4.09
CA ILE A 374 -35.22 -9.79 4.36
C ILE A 374 -35.17 -10.01 5.88
N LYS A 375 -35.46 -11.24 6.30
CA LYS A 375 -35.35 -11.67 7.70
C LYS A 375 -34.28 -12.76 7.83
N PRO A 376 -33.50 -12.79 8.92
CA PRO A 376 -33.43 -11.85 10.05
C PRO A 376 -32.46 -10.68 9.84
N GLN A 377 -32.65 -9.64 10.66
CA GLN A 377 -31.98 -8.34 10.56
C GLN A 377 -30.62 -8.31 11.27
N GLY A 378 -29.74 -7.43 10.81
CA GLY A 378 -28.43 -7.13 11.40
C GLY A 378 -27.34 -7.02 10.34
N TRP A 379 -27.06 -8.12 9.64
CA TRP A 379 -26.09 -8.14 8.56
C TRP A 379 -26.46 -9.15 7.47
N ILE A 380 -25.97 -8.91 6.26
CA ILE A 380 -26.15 -9.76 5.10
C ILE A 380 -24.84 -9.86 4.30
N TYR A 381 -24.58 -11.04 3.76
CA TYR A 381 -23.54 -11.28 2.76
C TYR A 381 -24.16 -11.27 1.37
N LEU A 382 -23.55 -10.53 0.45
CA LEU A 382 -23.88 -10.50 -0.97
C LEU A 382 -22.77 -11.24 -1.71
N SER A 383 -23.13 -12.24 -2.51
CA SER A 383 -22.13 -13.01 -3.25
C SER A 383 -21.41 -12.15 -4.28
N PRO A 384 -20.19 -12.53 -4.71
CA PRO A 384 -19.49 -11.81 -5.77
C PRO A 384 -20.30 -11.83 -7.07
N THR A 385 -20.16 -10.78 -7.87
CA THR A 385 -20.69 -10.72 -9.25
C THR A 385 -19.65 -11.12 -10.29
N ALA A 386 -18.40 -11.38 -9.87
CA ALA A 386 -17.30 -11.82 -10.72
C ALA A 386 -16.39 -12.79 -9.95
N PRO A 387 -15.82 -13.83 -10.60
CA PRO A 387 -15.03 -14.87 -9.91
C PRO A 387 -13.73 -14.38 -9.25
N ASP A 388 -13.18 -13.28 -9.75
CA ASP A 388 -11.90 -12.69 -9.31
C ASP A 388 -12.08 -11.60 -8.24
N ARG A 389 -13.32 -11.37 -7.77
CA ARG A 389 -13.64 -10.32 -6.80
C ARG A 389 -14.27 -10.88 -5.53
N PRO A 390 -14.10 -10.22 -4.38
CA PRO A 390 -14.86 -10.54 -3.19
C PRO A 390 -16.35 -10.20 -3.39
N GLY A 391 -17.18 -10.80 -2.55
CA GLY A 391 -18.55 -10.34 -2.35
C GLY A 391 -18.58 -9.11 -1.45
N ALA A 392 -19.73 -8.82 -0.86
CA ALA A 392 -19.90 -7.68 0.02
C ALA A 392 -20.59 -8.06 1.33
N GLY A 393 -20.14 -7.47 2.44
CA GLY A 393 -20.87 -7.44 3.69
C GLY A 393 -21.63 -6.12 3.83
N VAL A 394 -22.89 -6.20 4.24
CA VAL A 394 -23.70 -5.04 4.64
C VAL A 394 -24.17 -5.27 6.07
N VAL A 395 -23.93 -4.31 6.95
CA VAL A 395 -24.40 -4.29 8.35
C VAL A 395 -25.27 -3.06 8.53
N SER A 396 -26.44 -3.17 9.12
CA SER A 396 -27.32 -2.02 9.36
C SER A 396 -28.03 -2.09 10.70
N ASP A 397 -28.30 -0.94 11.29
CA ASP A 397 -29.21 -0.78 12.44
C ASP A 397 -30.70 -0.73 12.01
N GLY A 398 -30.94 -0.53 10.72
CA GLY A 398 -32.23 -0.44 10.08
C GLY A 398 -32.72 -1.77 9.49
N GLU A 399 -33.84 -1.68 8.77
CA GLU A 399 -34.43 -2.84 8.10
C GLU A 399 -33.81 -3.04 6.71
N LEU A 400 -33.61 -4.31 6.35
CA LEU A 400 -33.11 -4.72 5.03
C LEU A 400 -34.27 -5.30 4.21
N SER A 401 -34.41 -4.87 2.95
CA SER A 401 -35.44 -5.39 2.04
C SER A 401 -34.90 -5.53 0.60
N GLU A 402 -35.64 -6.21 -0.25
CA GLU A 402 -35.36 -6.35 -1.68
C GLU A 402 -36.00 -5.21 -2.50
N TYR A 403 -35.30 -4.73 -3.53
CA TYR A 403 -35.81 -3.83 -4.57
C TYR A 403 -35.85 -4.55 -5.92
N LEU A 404 -37.05 -4.60 -6.51
CA LEU A 404 -37.33 -4.91 -7.92
C LEU A 404 -36.26 -5.75 -8.64
N GLY A 405 -36.05 -6.97 -8.14
CA GLY A 405 -35.40 -8.03 -8.91
C GLY A 405 -33.94 -8.32 -8.64
N GLN A 406 -33.09 -7.41 -8.12
CA GLN A 406 -31.64 -7.68 -7.95
C GLN A 406 -30.88 -6.77 -6.95
N SER A 407 -31.57 -5.99 -6.11
CA SER A 407 -30.89 -4.96 -5.29
C SER A 407 -31.32 -4.99 -3.83
N LEU A 408 -30.36 -4.79 -2.93
CA LEU A 408 -30.62 -4.58 -1.51
C LEU A 408 -31.06 -3.13 -1.24
N LEU A 409 -32.04 -2.98 -0.35
CA LEU A 409 -32.46 -1.73 0.27
C LEU A 409 -32.08 -1.73 1.75
N VAL A 410 -31.61 -0.59 2.23
CA VAL A 410 -31.39 -0.31 3.66
C VAL A 410 -32.29 0.86 4.05
N PHE A 411 -33.27 0.59 4.91
CA PHE A 411 -34.24 1.58 5.36
C PHE A 411 -33.88 2.18 6.72
N THR A 412 -34.40 3.38 7.00
CA THR A 412 -34.49 3.88 8.37
C THR A 412 -35.30 2.97 9.27
N LYS A 413 -35.15 3.14 10.59
CA LYS A 413 -36.03 2.56 11.59
C LYS A 413 -36.78 3.67 12.34
N PRO A 414 -38.11 3.79 12.20
CA PRO A 414 -39.01 2.98 11.35
C PRO A 414 -38.79 3.22 9.84
N GLN A 415 -39.24 2.26 9.01
CA GLN A 415 -39.09 2.29 7.54
C GLN A 415 -39.69 3.55 6.90
N SER A 416 -40.70 4.14 7.53
CA SER A 416 -41.35 5.36 7.06
C SER A 416 -41.42 6.42 8.16
N LEU A 417 -41.14 7.66 7.77
CA LEU A 417 -41.34 8.85 8.58
C LEU A 417 -42.81 9.27 8.44
N ASN A 418 -43.61 9.00 9.48
CA ASN A 418 -45.05 9.28 9.46
C ASN A 418 -45.31 10.75 9.79
N ASN A 419 -45.49 11.56 8.75
CA ASN A 419 -45.79 12.99 8.82
C ASN A 419 -44.79 13.78 9.69
N PRO A 420 -43.49 13.81 9.33
CA PRO A 420 -42.48 14.50 10.12
C PRO A 420 -42.79 16.00 10.17
N ARG A 421 -42.68 16.57 11.36
CA ARG A 421 -42.83 18.00 11.63
C ARG A 421 -41.53 18.72 11.35
N LYS A 422 -41.61 20.03 11.13
CA LYS A 422 -40.42 20.87 11.04
C LYS A 422 -39.53 20.69 12.29
N GLY A 423 -38.27 20.36 12.05
CA GLY A 423 -37.27 20.10 13.08
C GLY A 423 -37.15 18.63 13.49
N ASP A 424 -38.11 17.77 13.12
CA ASP A 424 -37.98 16.33 13.33
C ASP A 424 -36.76 15.81 12.56
N ALA A 425 -35.96 14.99 13.23
CA ALA A 425 -34.78 14.37 12.65
C ALA A 425 -34.92 12.85 12.69
N THR A 426 -34.40 12.19 11.66
CA THR A 426 -34.23 10.74 11.63
C THR A 426 -32.81 10.38 11.27
N GLN A 427 -32.39 9.19 11.70
CA GLN A 427 -31.09 8.64 11.36
C GLN A 427 -31.22 7.22 10.82
N VAL A 428 -30.32 6.85 9.91
CA VAL A 428 -30.02 5.46 9.55
C VAL A 428 -28.52 5.29 9.45
N SER A 429 -28.01 4.18 9.98
CA SER A 429 -26.61 3.83 9.89
C SER A 429 -26.43 2.49 9.19
N TRP A 430 -25.42 2.40 8.34
CA TRP A 430 -25.04 1.14 7.71
C TRP A 430 -23.57 1.12 7.37
N CYS A 431 -22.99 -0.07 7.37
CA CYS A 431 -21.60 -0.32 7.03
C CYS A 431 -21.53 -1.25 5.81
N TYR A 432 -20.61 -0.95 4.89
CA TYR A 432 -20.39 -1.71 3.67
C TYR A 432 -18.91 -2.01 3.47
N PHE A 433 -18.59 -3.26 3.16
CA PHE A 433 -17.21 -3.73 3.02
C PHE A 433 -17.07 -4.93 2.10
N PRO A 434 -15.89 -5.13 1.46
CA PRO A 434 -15.61 -6.37 0.75
C PRO A 434 -15.54 -7.55 1.72
N ALA A 435 -16.15 -8.67 1.34
CA ALA A 435 -16.16 -9.89 2.14
C ALA A 435 -15.99 -11.14 1.26
N ALA A 436 -15.11 -12.05 1.68
CA ALA A 436 -14.87 -13.31 0.96
C ALA A 436 -15.98 -14.35 1.22
N SER A 437 -16.69 -14.24 2.34
CA SER A 437 -17.71 -15.21 2.77
C SER A 437 -18.67 -14.62 3.80
N ARG A 438 -19.77 -15.33 4.05
CA ARG A 438 -20.69 -15.09 5.16
C ARG A 438 -19.98 -15.03 6.52
N ASP A 439 -19.07 -15.95 6.79
CA ASP A 439 -18.36 -16.00 8.08
C ASP A 439 -17.47 -14.77 8.28
N ALA A 440 -16.86 -14.26 7.20
CA ALA A 440 -16.13 -13.00 7.25
C ALA A 440 -17.07 -11.82 7.60
N VAL A 441 -18.28 -11.77 7.04
CA VAL A 441 -19.28 -10.75 7.40
C VAL A 441 -19.69 -10.88 8.88
N SER A 442 -19.96 -12.08 9.36
CA SER A 442 -20.32 -12.32 10.76
C SER A 442 -19.24 -11.84 11.73
N ALA A 443 -17.97 -12.13 11.43
CA ALA A 443 -16.84 -11.69 12.25
C ALA A 443 -16.74 -10.15 12.29
N GLN A 444 -16.89 -9.50 11.14
CA GLN A 444 -16.82 -8.04 11.04
C GLN A 444 -18.04 -7.34 11.65
N ALA A 445 -19.24 -7.90 11.52
CA ALA A 445 -20.46 -7.34 12.09
C ALA A 445 -20.38 -7.19 13.62
N THR A 446 -19.61 -8.04 14.30
CA THR A 446 -19.36 -7.94 15.74
C THR A 446 -18.38 -6.81 16.10
N ALA A 447 -17.49 -6.44 15.17
CA ALA A 447 -16.50 -5.38 15.33
C ALA A 447 -17.05 -3.99 14.97
N VAL A 448 -18.08 -3.92 14.13
CA VAL A 448 -18.72 -2.65 13.74
C VAL A 448 -19.60 -2.14 14.88
N GLU A 449 -19.12 -1.12 15.58
CA GLU A 449 -19.89 -0.37 16.56
C GLU A 449 -20.89 0.54 15.84
N MET A 450 -22.08 0.03 15.54
CA MET A 450 -23.16 0.85 14.99
C MET A 450 -23.55 1.94 16.01
N PRO A 451 -23.67 3.22 15.59
CA PRO A 451 -24.20 4.26 16.44
C PRO A 451 -25.58 3.81 16.92
N ARG A 452 -25.79 3.75 18.24
CA ARG A 452 -27.14 3.54 18.74
C ARG A 452 -27.92 4.80 18.37
N GLY A 453 -29.00 4.65 17.60
CA GLY A 453 -29.91 5.76 17.39
C GLY A 453 -30.44 6.21 18.75
N ASP A 454 -30.15 7.44 19.14
CA ASP A 454 -30.76 8.11 20.28
C ASP A 454 -32.23 8.38 19.92
N ASN A 455 -33.05 7.33 19.93
CA ASN A 455 -34.50 7.46 19.98
C ASN A 455 -34.89 7.48 21.47
N GLU A 456 -34.64 8.62 22.14
CA GLU A 456 -35.38 9.02 23.34
C GLU A 456 -36.38 10.14 22.99
#